data_AF-A0A662SQ33-F1
#
_entry.id   AF-A0A662SQ33-F1
#
_cell.length_a   1.000
_cell.length_b   1.000
_cell.length_c   1.000
_cell.angle_alpha   90.00
_cell.angle_beta   90.00
_cell.angle_gamma   90.00
#
_symmetry.space_group_name_H-M   'P 1'
#
loop_
_entity.id
_entity.type
_entity.pdbx_description
1 polymer ?
#
loop_
_entity_poly.entity_id
_entity_poly.type
_entity_poly.pdbx_seq_one_letter_code
_entity_poly.pdbx_strand_id
1 'polypeptide(L)'
;DLSVSGPVWARGMVEEAIVERVGEELPSSASQDSRRISELLRLEADLPPLYYNLDRVASFAGLPTPAVEAVLKELRRRGFAAGRTHADPKGVKTDAEIGELLEVLRDLSRGTR
;
A
#
# COMPACT_ATOMS: atom_id res chain seq x y z
N ASP A 1 -7.16 11.10 -23.27
CA ASP A 1 -6.40 10.04 -23.98
C ASP A 1 -5.63 9.18 -23.01
N LEU A 2 -5.61 7.87 -23.24
CA LEU A 2 -4.76 6.94 -22.50
C LEU A 2 -3.33 7.06 -23.07
N SER A 3 -2.35 7.29 -22.19
CA SER A 3 -0.93 7.27 -22.57
C SER A 3 -0.26 6.06 -21.94
N VAL A 4 0.68 5.45 -22.66
CA VAL A 4 1.42 4.26 -22.20
C VAL A 4 2.81 4.68 -21.75
N SER A 5 3.19 4.28 -20.54
CA SER A 5 4.53 4.46 -19.98
C SER A 5 5.20 3.10 -19.84
N GLY A 6 6.33 2.86 -20.52
CA GLY A 6 7.06 1.59 -20.41
C GLY A 6 8.00 1.30 -21.59
N PRO A 7 8.65 0.12 -21.59
CA PRO A 7 8.40 -1.07 -20.77
C PRO A 7 8.90 -0.97 -19.31
N VAL A 8 8.28 -1.71 -18.39
CA VAL A 8 8.69 -1.78 -16.97
C VAL A 8 8.64 -3.22 -16.44
N TRP A 9 9.40 -3.47 -15.39
CA TRP A 9 9.29 -4.72 -14.62
C TRP A 9 8.10 -4.62 -13.67
N ALA A 10 7.08 -5.46 -13.87
CA ALA A 10 5.78 -5.33 -13.21
C ALA A 10 5.39 -6.51 -12.31
N ARG A 11 6.29 -7.46 -12.00
CA ARG A 11 5.96 -8.64 -11.16
C ARG A 11 7.15 -9.02 -10.29
N GLY A 12 6.91 -9.65 -9.13
CA GLY A 12 7.99 -10.13 -8.26
C GLY A 12 8.96 -9.03 -7.86
N MET A 13 8.44 -7.87 -7.40
CA MET A 13 9.28 -6.78 -6.91
C MET A 13 9.97 -7.13 -5.59
N VAL A 14 9.40 -8.08 -4.84
CA VAL A 14 9.90 -8.53 -3.56
C VAL A 14 9.90 -10.05 -3.57
N GLU A 15 11.02 -10.63 -3.14
CA GLU A 15 11.17 -12.07 -2.91
C GLU A 15 11.11 -12.31 -1.40
N GLU A 16 10.04 -12.93 -0.91
CA GLU A 16 9.75 -13.09 0.52
C GLU A 16 10.94 -13.72 1.27
N ALA A 17 11.46 -14.84 0.76
CA ALA A 17 12.58 -15.56 1.37
C ALA A 17 13.87 -14.71 1.50
N ILE A 18 14.09 -13.76 0.58
CA ILE A 18 15.22 -12.83 0.68
C ILE A 18 14.96 -11.80 1.78
N VAL A 19 13.77 -11.24 1.84
CA VAL A 19 13.44 -10.21 2.84
C VAL A 19 13.41 -10.78 4.26
N GLU A 20 12.92 -12.01 4.42
CA GLU A 20 12.96 -12.71 5.72
C GLU A 20 14.40 -12.87 6.21
N ARG A 21 15.29 -13.38 5.35
CA ARG A 21 16.72 -13.51 5.68
C ARG A 21 17.36 -12.18 6.01
N VAL A 22 17.04 -11.11 5.27
CA VAL A 22 17.52 -9.76 5.60
C VAL A 22 17.07 -9.36 7.00
N GLY A 23 15.80 -9.60 7.36
CA GLY A 23 15.28 -9.29 8.69
C GLY A 23 15.98 -10.05 9.82
N GLU A 24 16.32 -11.32 9.59
CA GLU A 24 17.07 -12.16 10.53
C GLU A 24 18.54 -11.74 10.69
N GLU A 25 19.17 -11.30 9.60
CA GLU A 25 20.57 -10.88 9.56
C GLU A 25 20.78 -9.42 10.02
N LEU A 26 19.72 -8.66 10.30
CA LEU A 26 19.84 -7.28 10.78
C LEU A 26 20.59 -7.24 12.14
N PRO A 27 21.70 -6.51 12.25
CA PRO A 27 22.44 -6.42 13.50
C PRO A 27 21.61 -5.72 14.59
N SER A 28 21.93 -5.94 15.86
CA SER A 28 21.28 -5.24 16.98
C SER A 28 21.40 -3.71 16.86
N SER A 29 22.48 -3.22 16.25
CA SER A 29 22.74 -1.81 15.95
C SER A 29 21.94 -1.24 14.76
N ALA A 30 21.17 -2.06 14.04
CA ALA A 30 20.36 -1.59 12.92
C ALA A 30 19.35 -0.53 13.38
N SER A 31 19.17 0.51 12.55
CA SER A 31 18.25 1.60 12.84
C SER A 31 16.79 1.11 12.87
N GLN A 32 15.94 1.88 13.54
CA GLN A 32 14.49 1.69 13.52
C GLN A 32 13.95 1.68 12.08
N ASP A 33 14.48 2.53 11.20
CA ASP A 33 14.05 2.61 9.80
C ASP A 33 14.43 1.35 9.00
N SER A 34 15.63 0.80 9.21
CA SER A 34 16.03 -0.46 8.56
C SER A 34 15.10 -1.61 8.95
N ARG A 35 14.76 -1.71 10.24
CA ARG A 35 13.81 -2.71 10.75
C ARG A 35 12.42 -2.50 10.15
N ARG A 36 11.95 -1.25 10.13
CA ARG A 36 10.65 -0.87 9.57
C ARG A 36 10.54 -1.18 8.09
N ILE A 37 11.55 -0.85 7.29
CA ILE A 37 11.55 -1.10 5.84
C ILE A 37 11.55 -2.60 5.56
N SER A 38 12.36 -3.38 6.30
CA SER A 38 12.35 -4.85 6.19
C SER A 38 10.97 -5.44 6.49
N GLU A 39 10.32 -4.98 7.56
CA GLU A 39 8.96 -5.43 7.90
C GLU A 39 7.93 -5.02 6.84
N LEU A 40 7.98 -3.80 6.33
CA LEU A 40 7.09 -3.34 5.27
C LEU A 40 7.28 -4.14 3.97
N LEU A 41 8.53 -4.38 3.57
CA LEU A 41 8.85 -5.21 2.40
C LEU A 41 8.28 -6.62 2.54
N ARG A 42 8.40 -7.22 3.73
CA ARG A 42 7.85 -8.56 4.01
C ARG A 42 6.32 -8.56 3.87
N LEU A 43 5.65 -7.56 4.45
CA LEU A 43 4.19 -7.44 4.40
C LEU A 43 3.64 -7.14 3.00
N GLU A 44 4.44 -6.52 2.13
CA GLU A 44 4.03 -6.19 0.77
C GLU A 44 4.44 -7.22 -0.29
N ALA A 45 5.12 -8.30 0.10
CA ALA A 45 5.67 -9.30 -0.83
C ALA A 45 4.58 -9.99 -1.66
N ASP A 46 3.46 -10.33 -1.02
CA ASP A 46 2.30 -10.96 -1.66
C ASP A 46 1.29 -9.96 -2.25
N LEU A 47 1.60 -8.67 -2.22
CA LEU A 47 0.72 -7.63 -2.73
C LEU A 47 1.03 -7.28 -4.19
N PRO A 48 0.02 -6.81 -4.96
CA PRO A 48 0.21 -6.46 -6.36
C PRO A 48 1.27 -5.37 -6.55
N PRO A 49 1.84 -5.26 -7.77
CA PRO A 49 2.81 -4.23 -8.06
C PRO A 49 2.20 -2.83 -7.98
N LEU A 50 3.06 -1.82 -7.83
CA LEU A 50 2.66 -0.41 -7.68
C LEU A 50 1.77 -0.20 -6.45
N TYR A 51 1.22 1.00 -6.30
CA TYR A 51 0.38 1.37 -5.16
C TYR A 51 -0.49 2.59 -5.51
N TYR A 52 -1.54 2.80 -4.74
CA TYR A 52 -2.32 4.04 -4.74
C TYR A 52 -1.81 4.97 -3.64
N ASN A 53 -1.48 6.21 -3.97
CA ASN A 53 -1.29 7.26 -2.96
C ASN A 53 -2.67 7.83 -2.58
N LEU A 54 -3.05 7.66 -1.31
CA LEU A 54 -4.40 8.03 -0.85
C LEU A 54 -4.68 9.53 -0.93
N ASP A 55 -3.69 10.39 -0.68
CA ASP A 55 -3.88 11.84 -0.79
C ASP A 55 -4.19 12.24 -2.24
N ARG A 56 -3.53 11.61 -3.22
CA ARG A 56 -3.80 11.84 -4.66
C ARG A 56 -5.17 11.33 -5.08
N VAL A 57 -5.53 10.11 -4.67
CA VAL A 57 -6.84 9.53 -5.01
C VAL A 57 -7.99 10.32 -4.37
N ALA A 58 -7.86 10.71 -3.10
CA ALA A 58 -8.85 11.52 -2.41
C ALA A 58 -8.98 12.92 -3.03
N SER A 59 -7.86 13.57 -3.35
CA SER A 59 -7.84 14.88 -4.03
C SER A 59 -8.52 14.82 -5.40
N PHE A 60 -8.23 13.79 -6.20
CA PHE A 60 -8.90 13.57 -7.50
C PHE A 60 -10.42 13.43 -7.35
N ALA A 61 -10.88 12.84 -6.26
CA ALA A 61 -12.30 12.64 -5.98
C ALA A 61 -12.99 13.79 -5.22
N GLY A 62 -12.25 14.84 -4.84
CA GLY A 62 -12.76 15.92 -3.99
C GLY A 62 -13.17 15.47 -2.58
N LEU A 63 -12.50 14.45 -2.04
CA LEU A 63 -12.77 13.87 -0.72
C LEU A 63 -11.67 14.25 0.28
N PRO A 64 -11.99 14.34 1.59
CA PRO A 64 -10.94 14.36 2.60
C PRO A 64 -10.17 13.03 2.59
N THR A 65 -8.86 13.06 2.84
CA THR A 65 -8.09 11.82 2.93
C THR A 65 -8.33 11.12 4.28
N PRO A 66 -8.91 9.91 4.32
CA PRO A 66 -9.01 9.14 5.55
C PRO A 66 -7.64 8.61 6.01
N ALA A 67 -7.54 8.16 7.26
CA ALA A 67 -6.33 7.51 7.76
C ALA A 67 -6.03 6.22 6.96
N VAL A 68 -4.76 6.00 6.62
CA VAL A 68 -4.32 4.79 5.88
C VAL A 68 -4.83 3.50 6.54
N GLU A 69 -4.72 3.39 7.87
CA GLU A 69 -5.21 2.21 8.60
C GLU A 69 -6.72 2.00 8.47
N ALA A 70 -7.51 3.08 8.42
CA ALA A 70 -8.96 2.97 8.23
C ALA A 70 -9.28 2.42 6.84
N VAL A 71 -8.58 2.89 5.81
CA VAL A 71 -8.72 2.41 4.43
C VAL A 71 -8.29 0.94 4.32
N LEU A 72 -7.14 0.57 4.88
CA LEU A 72 -6.65 -0.82 4.86
C LEU A 72 -7.62 -1.77 5.58
N LYS A 73 -8.13 -1.36 6.75
CA LYS A 73 -9.13 -2.13 7.50
C LYS A 73 -10.40 -2.35 6.68
N GLU A 74 -10.88 -1.30 6.02
CA GLU A 74 -12.12 -1.38 5.22
C GLU A 74 -11.94 -2.21 3.95
N LEU A 75 -10.80 -2.07 3.23
CA LEU A 75 -10.47 -2.92 2.08
C LEU A 75 -10.43 -4.40 2.47
N ARG A 76 -9.71 -4.73 3.56
CA ARG A 76 -9.65 -6.12 4.07
C ARG A 76 -11.02 -6.63 4.50
N ARG A 77 -11.85 -5.78 5.12
CA ARG A 77 -13.23 -6.13 5.50
C ARG A 77 -14.09 -6.47 4.27
N ARG A 78 -13.82 -5.85 3.12
CA ARG A 78 -14.47 -6.13 1.83
C ARG A 78 -13.88 -7.34 1.09
N GLY A 79 -12.83 -7.97 1.63
CA GLY A 79 -12.22 -9.16 1.06
C GLY A 79 -11.01 -8.91 0.15
N PHE A 80 -10.55 -7.67 0.03
CA PHE A 80 -9.36 -7.33 -0.77
C PHE A 80 -8.07 -7.63 -0.02
N ALA A 81 -7.05 -8.09 -0.75
CA ALA A 81 -5.68 -8.04 -0.27
C ALA A 81 -5.26 -6.57 -0.19
N ALA A 82 -4.79 -6.12 0.97
CA ALA A 82 -4.36 -4.73 1.14
C ALA A 82 -3.27 -4.59 2.20
N GLY A 83 -2.33 -3.68 1.95
CA GLY A 83 -1.26 -3.35 2.88
C GLY A 83 -0.59 -2.01 2.57
N ARG A 84 0.29 -1.60 3.48
CA ARG A 84 1.16 -0.44 3.27
C ARG A 84 2.22 -0.78 2.23
N THR A 85 2.85 0.27 1.69
CA THR A 85 4.09 0.14 0.92
C THR A 85 5.24 0.82 1.64
N HIS A 86 6.44 0.28 1.49
CA HIS A 86 7.69 0.94 1.91
C HIS A 86 7.95 2.24 1.14
N ALA A 87 7.40 2.38 -0.07
CA ALA A 87 7.70 3.48 -0.99
C ALA A 87 7.04 4.81 -0.61
N ASP A 88 5.90 4.77 0.10
CA ASP A 88 5.10 5.96 0.39
C ASP A 88 4.29 5.78 1.68
N PRO A 89 4.45 6.66 2.69
CA PRO A 89 3.67 6.59 3.94
C PRO A 89 2.15 6.65 3.75
N LYS A 90 1.70 7.25 2.64
CA LYS A 90 0.30 7.36 2.21
C LYS A 90 -0.06 6.34 1.13
N GLY A 91 0.86 5.46 0.79
CA GLY A 91 0.69 4.42 -0.21
C GLY A 91 -0.06 3.21 0.34
N VAL A 92 -1.03 2.74 -0.44
CA VAL A 92 -1.76 1.49 -0.22
C VAL A 92 -1.56 0.61 -1.44
N LYS A 93 -1.06 -0.61 -1.21
CA LYS A 93 -1.13 -1.69 -2.20
C LYS A 93 -2.41 -2.47 -1.97
N THR A 94 -3.13 -2.77 -3.04
CA THR A 94 -4.33 -3.60 -2.98
C THR A 94 -4.66 -4.17 -4.35
N ASP A 95 -5.33 -5.31 -4.37
CA ASP A 95 -5.92 -5.91 -5.57
C ASP A 95 -7.29 -5.29 -5.94
N ALA A 96 -7.81 -4.37 -5.12
CA ALA A 96 -8.98 -3.57 -5.45
C ALA A 96 -8.69 -2.62 -6.62
N GLU A 97 -9.62 -2.52 -7.56
CA GLU A 97 -9.58 -1.54 -8.62
C GLU A 97 -9.84 -0.12 -8.08
N ILE A 98 -9.45 0.89 -8.86
CA ILE A 98 -9.59 2.30 -8.46
C ILE A 98 -11.04 2.69 -8.12
N GLY A 99 -12.03 2.08 -8.78
CA GLY A 99 -13.45 2.31 -8.48
C GLY A 99 -13.82 1.87 -7.06
N GLU A 100 -13.36 0.70 -6.65
CA GLU A 100 -13.62 0.11 -5.33
C GLU A 100 -12.90 0.89 -4.23
N LEU A 101 -11.66 1.32 -4.48
CA LEU A 101 -10.94 2.22 -3.56
C LEU A 101 -11.69 3.54 -3.38
N LEU A 102 -12.22 4.13 -4.45
CA LEU A 102 -12.99 5.37 -4.36
C LEU A 102 -14.28 5.19 -3.53
N GLU A 103 -14.94 4.04 -3.63
CA GLU A 103 -16.10 3.73 -2.78
C GLU A 103 -15.71 3.64 -1.30
N VAL A 104 -14.61 2.94 -0.99
CA VAL A 104 -14.07 2.88 0.37
C VAL A 104 -13.82 4.28 0.94
N LEU A 105 -13.18 5.16 0.17
CA LEU A 105 -12.92 6.54 0.59
C LEU A 105 -14.21 7.34 0.83
N ARG A 106 -15.22 7.18 -0.03
CA ARG A 106 -16.52 7.87 0.13
C ARG A 106 -17.24 7.41 1.40
N ASP A 107 -17.25 6.12 1.67
CA ASP A 107 -17.94 5.57 2.84
C ASP A 107 -17.29 6.02 4.15
N LEU A 108 -15.95 6.00 4.21
CA LEU A 108 -15.21 6.51 5.36
C LEU A 108 -15.39 8.02 5.55
N SER A 109 -15.54 8.78 4.46
CA SER A 109 -15.78 10.23 4.51
C SER A 109 -17.18 10.59 5.03
N ARG A 110 -18.17 9.70 4.87
CA ARG A 110 -19.56 9.91 5.35
C ARG A 110 -19.71 9.67 6.85
N GLY A 111 -18.94 8.75 7.43
CA GLY A 111 -18.96 8.41 8.86
C GLY A 111 -18.20 9.39 9.77
N THR A 112 -17.62 10.47 9.23
CA THR A 112 -16.90 11.50 9.99
C THR A 112 -17.77 12.76 10.25
N ARG A 113 -19.09 12.65 10.09
CA ARG A 113 -20.06 13.69 10.49
C ARG A 113 -20.79 13.29 11.75
#